data_AF-A0AAD0YK08-F1
#
_entry.id   AF-A0AAD0YK08-F1
#
_cell.length_a   1.000
_cell.length_b   1.000
_cell.length_c   1.000
_cell.angle_alpha   90.00
_cell.angle_beta   90.00
_cell.angle_gamma   90.00
#
_symmetry.space_group_name_H-M   'P 1'
#
loop_
_entity.id
_entity.type
_entity.pdbx_description
1 polymer ?
#
loop_
_entity_poly.entity_id
_entity_poly.type
_entity_poly.pdbx_seq_one_letter_code
_entity_poly.pdbx_strand_id
1 'polypeptide(L)'
;MTTENIFEALRNWKNLIDSYTSENDTNGVEIWNYLNQGTHFSISGKEIELWARNLEKEEIKRIHAYIGIHEKQLKFFLINSKSDKDADFSTVIVKDFLLNFPESKIESSNDMVVLPTTITAESAINRNFRWNMFGMAWLHSQKNKDLFQVISIPFSDYEKMGIEGEKTCTSFFGLTDDMEKKDPDFPYHIEIITVKSLAVDHMSETAENYSTPRPPFSVDTLNDYQLLKQSSSVLV
;
A
#
# COMPACT_ATOMS: atom_id res chain seq x y z
N MET A 1 17.41 -6.79 5.62
CA MET A 1 16.47 -7.56 6.46
C MET A 1 16.47 -9.01 5.96
N THR A 2 16.38 -10.01 6.84
CA THR A 2 16.28 -11.42 6.44
C THR A 2 14.82 -11.82 6.19
N THR A 3 14.58 -12.91 5.47
CA THR A 3 13.23 -13.47 5.29
C THR A 3 12.54 -13.78 6.62
N GLU A 4 13.28 -14.30 7.61
CA GLU A 4 12.71 -14.59 8.94
C GLU A 4 12.25 -13.32 9.66
N ASN A 5 13.02 -12.22 9.59
CA ASN A 5 12.61 -10.94 10.15
C ASN A 5 11.36 -10.39 9.45
N ILE A 6 11.20 -10.62 8.14
CA ILE A 6 9.99 -10.27 7.40
C ILE A 6 8.80 -11.10 7.94
N PHE A 7 8.96 -12.41 8.08
CA PHE A 7 7.90 -13.28 8.61
C PHE A 7 7.50 -12.93 10.03
N GLU A 8 8.46 -12.64 10.91
CA GLU A 8 8.19 -12.11 12.25
C GLU A 8 7.40 -10.79 12.19
N ALA A 9 7.81 -9.86 11.32
CA ALA A 9 7.11 -8.58 11.19
C ALA A 9 5.65 -8.74 10.74
N LEU A 10 5.39 -9.62 9.76
CA LEU A 10 4.04 -9.92 9.29
C LEU A 10 3.21 -10.59 10.40
N ARG A 11 3.79 -11.53 11.16
CA ARG A 11 3.12 -12.15 12.32
C ARG A 11 2.78 -11.14 13.40
N ASN A 12 3.69 -10.21 13.70
CA ASN A 12 3.44 -9.17 14.71
C ASN A 12 2.22 -8.32 14.32
N TRP A 13 2.12 -7.92 13.05
CA TRP A 13 0.93 -7.22 12.54
C TRP A 13 -0.32 -8.10 12.62
N LYS A 14 -0.24 -9.35 12.13
CA LYS A 14 -1.35 -10.31 12.17
C LYS A 14 -1.87 -10.52 13.60
N ASN A 15 -0.99 -10.77 14.56
CA ASN A 15 -1.37 -10.99 15.96
C ASN A 15 -2.04 -9.74 16.55
N LEU A 16 -1.54 -8.55 16.23
CA LEU A 16 -2.14 -7.30 16.68
C LEU A 16 -3.56 -7.13 16.11
N ILE A 17 -3.77 -7.38 14.82
CA ILE A 17 -5.09 -7.23 14.21
C ILE A 17 -6.07 -8.36 14.60
N ASP A 18 -5.60 -9.61 14.73
CA ASP A 18 -6.44 -10.75 15.15
C ASP A 18 -6.95 -10.57 16.58
N SER A 19 -6.18 -9.87 17.42
CA SER A 19 -6.56 -9.56 18.81
C SER A 19 -7.46 -8.32 18.94
N TYR A 20 -7.73 -7.63 17.84
CA TYR A 20 -8.66 -6.50 17.81
C TYR A 20 -10.07 -7.00 17.51
N THR A 21 -10.85 -7.11 18.57
CA THR A 21 -12.25 -7.56 18.53
C THR A 21 -13.14 -6.48 19.15
N SER A 22 -14.45 -6.64 19.00
CA SER A 22 -15.44 -5.78 19.67
C SER A 22 -15.32 -5.78 21.21
N GLU A 23 -14.64 -6.76 21.80
CA GLU A 23 -14.41 -6.90 23.25
C GLU A 23 -13.12 -6.24 23.74
N ASN A 24 -12.20 -5.87 22.84
CA ASN A 24 -10.89 -5.29 23.19
C ASN A 24 -10.57 -4.03 22.36
N ASP A 25 -10.93 -2.86 22.90
CA ASP A 25 -10.72 -1.57 22.23
C ASP A 25 -9.28 -1.04 22.35
N THR A 26 -8.49 -1.57 23.29
CA THR A 26 -7.12 -1.12 23.57
C THR A 26 -6.19 -1.32 22.36
N ASN A 27 -6.38 -2.43 21.64
CA ASN A 27 -5.57 -2.76 20.46
C ASN A 27 -5.95 -1.88 19.25
N GLY A 28 -7.16 -1.32 19.22
CA GLY A 28 -7.55 -0.36 18.18
C GLY A 28 -6.69 0.90 18.21
N VAL A 29 -6.37 1.40 19.41
CA VAL A 29 -5.45 2.55 19.57
C VAL A 29 -4.04 2.20 19.10
N GLU A 30 -3.55 1.00 19.42
CA GLU A 30 -2.22 0.57 18.97
C GLU A 30 -2.15 0.39 17.45
N ILE A 31 -3.16 -0.25 16.84
CA ILE A 31 -3.29 -0.38 15.38
C ILE A 31 -3.29 1.00 14.73
N TRP A 32 -4.08 1.93 15.24
CA TRP A 32 -4.12 3.29 14.72
C TRP A 32 -2.78 4.00 14.85
N ASN A 33 -2.10 3.85 15.98
CA ASN A 33 -0.78 4.45 16.18
C ASN A 33 0.19 3.98 15.10
N TYR A 34 0.20 2.68 14.76
CA TYR A 34 1.00 2.14 13.66
C TYR A 34 0.59 2.70 12.29
N LEU A 35 -0.69 2.65 11.96
CA LEU A 35 -1.24 3.14 10.68
C LEU A 35 -1.11 4.66 10.50
N ASN A 36 -0.77 5.39 11.57
CA ASN A 36 -0.56 6.83 11.58
C ASN A 36 0.88 7.23 11.95
N GLN A 37 1.85 6.29 11.91
CA GLN A 37 3.27 6.61 12.18
C GLN A 37 3.91 7.48 11.11
N GLY A 38 3.37 7.48 9.90
CA GLY A 38 3.88 8.19 8.74
C GLY A 38 2.75 8.67 7.84
N THR A 39 3.12 9.28 6.73
CA THR A 39 2.19 9.78 5.71
C THR A 39 2.35 9.04 4.39
N HIS A 40 3.54 8.51 4.09
CA HIS A 40 3.82 7.90 2.80
C HIS A 40 5.04 6.96 2.79
N PHE A 41 5.24 6.25 1.69
CA PHE A 41 6.50 5.62 1.30
C PHE A 41 6.83 5.93 -0.16
N SER A 42 8.12 5.86 -0.55
CA SER A 42 8.56 6.20 -1.91
C SER A 42 9.06 4.99 -2.68
N ILE A 43 8.74 4.92 -3.97
CA ILE A 43 9.19 3.87 -4.90
C ILE A 43 10.03 4.51 -6.00
N SER A 44 11.20 3.93 -6.27
CA SER A 44 12.13 4.39 -7.31
C SER A 44 11.87 3.74 -8.68
N GLY A 45 12.32 4.38 -9.75
CA GLY A 45 12.29 3.82 -11.09
C GLY A 45 13.04 2.48 -11.19
N LYS A 46 14.19 2.37 -10.52
CA LYS A 46 14.96 1.11 -10.43
C LYS A 46 14.14 -0.06 -9.84
N GLU A 47 13.32 0.22 -8.84
CA GLU A 47 12.44 -0.78 -8.22
C GLU A 47 11.31 -1.18 -9.17
N ILE A 48 10.75 -0.21 -9.91
CA ILE A 48 9.72 -0.45 -10.94
C ILE A 48 10.30 -1.27 -12.09
N GLU A 49 11.51 -0.96 -12.56
CA GLU A 49 12.23 -1.71 -13.59
C GLU A 49 12.56 -3.15 -13.16
N LEU A 50 12.87 -3.37 -11.87
CA LEU A 50 13.03 -4.71 -11.30
C LEU A 50 11.72 -5.50 -11.40
N TRP A 51 10.60 -4.91 -10.98
CA TRP A 51 9.29 -5.54 -11.10
C TRP A 51 8.88 -5.80 -12.54
N ALA A 52 9.11 -4.85 -13.44
CA ALA A 52 8.79 -4.98 -14.87
C ALA A 52 9.44 -6.21 -15.49
N ARG A 53 10.74 -6.45 -15.20
CA ARG A 53 11.48 -7.63 -15.68
C ARG A 53 10.91 -8.94 -15.17
N ASN A 54 10.48 -8.98 -13.90
CA ASN A 54 9.93 -10.20 -13.31
C ASN A 54 8.49 -10.48 -13.77
N LEU A 55 7.75 -9.44 -14.15
CA LEU A 55 6.35 -9.51 -14.54
C LEU A 55 6.12 -9.59 -16.06
N GLU A 56 7.16 -9.62 -16.90
CA GLU A 56 7.05 -9.50 -18.36
C GLU A 56 6.04 -10.49 -18.97
N LYS A 57 6.03 -11.73 -18.46
CA LYS A 57 5.20 -12.85 -18.97
C LYS A 57 3.90 -13.09 -18.20
N GLU A 58 3.62 -12.30 -17.16
CA GLU A 58 2.42 -12.45 -16.36
C GLU A 58 1.23 -11.77 -17.02
N GLU A 59 0.11 -12.50 -17.11
CA GLU A 59 -1.16 -11.98 -17.62
C GLU A 59 -1.77 -10.92 -16.68
N ILE A 60 -1.68 -11.17 -15.36
CA ILE A 60 -2.16 -10.26 -14.32
C ILE A 60 -0.97 -9.79 -13.48
N LYS A 61 -0.49 -8.58 -13.77
CA LYS A 61 0.67 -7.97 -13.13
C LYS A 61 0.24 -7.20 -11.88
N ARG A 62 0.70 -7.63 -10.70
CA ARG A 62 0.40 -6.96 -9.42
C ARG A 62 1.67 -6.77 -8.59
N ILE A 63 1.63 -5.79 -7.71
CA ILE A 63 2.53 -5.62 -6.57
C ILE A 63 1.74 -5.88 -5.30
N HIS A 64 2.18 -6.84 -4.50
CA HIS A 64 1.60 -7.12 -3.19
C HIS A 64 2.33 -6.27 -2.15
N ALA A 65 1.60 -5.35 -1.53
CA ALA A 65 2.08 -4.51 -0.45
C ALA A 65 1.63 -5.10 0.89
N TYR A 66 2.52 -5.87 1.51
CA TYR A 66 2.30 -6.45 2.82
C TYR A 66 2.64 -5.48 3.93
N ILE A 67 1.92 -5.57 5.04
CA ILE A 67 2.15 -4.76 6.23
C ILE A 67 2.70 -5.62 7.35
N GLY A 68 3.74 -5.13 8.01
CA GLY A 68 4.30 -5.76 9.20
C GLY A 68 4.85 -4.75 10.22
N ILE A 69 5.04 -5.22 11.45
CA ILE A 69 5.64 -4.45 12.53
C ILE A 69 7.04 -5.00 12.81
N HIS A 70 8.06 -4.21 12.51
CA HIS A 70 9.46 -4.54 12.81
C HIS A 70 10.08 -3.43 13.64
N GLU A 71 10.72 -3.77 14.76
CA GLU A 71 11.36 -2.79 15.67
C GLU A 71 10.43 -1.63 16.08
N LYS A 72 9.15 -1.95 16.36
CA LYS A 72 8.09 -0.98 16.71
C LYS A 72 7.77 0.04 15.61
N GLN A 73 8.12 -0.26 14.37
CA GLN A 73 7.78 0.56 13.21
C GLN A 73 6.89 -0.23 12.23
N LEU A 74 5.92 0.47 11.66
CA LEU A 74 5.18 -0.02 10.51
C LEU A 74 6.11 -0.06 9.29
N LYS A 75 6.18 -1.21 8.62
CA LYS A 75 6.94 -1.40 7.39
C LYS A 75 6.03 -1.95 6.30
N PHE A 76 6.33 -1.57 5.06
CA PHE A 76 5.73 -2.15 3.86
C PHE A 76 6.72 -3.12 3.22
N PHE A 77 6.27 -4.33 2.93
CA PHE A 77 7.03 -5.35 2.21
C PHE A 77 6.39 -5.55 0.84
N LEU A 78 7.08 -5.05 -0.19
CA LEU A 78 6.58 -5.00 -1.55
C LEU A 78 7.22 -6.11 -2.37
N ILE A 79 6.39 -6.93 -3.00
CA ILE A 79 6.83 -8.02 -3.88
C ILE A 79 5.91 -8.10 -5.10
N ASN A 80 6.48 -8.42 -6.25
CA ASN A 80 5.68 -8.61 -7.47
C ASN A 80 4.94 -9.96 -7.41
N SER A 81 3.76 -10.05 -8.02
CA SER A 81 2.90 -11.24 -7.94
C SER A 81 3.57 -12.52 -8.41
N LYS A 82 4.50 -12.45 -9.37
CA LYS A 82 5.24 -13.62 -9.86
C LYS A 82 6.19 -14.16 -8.80
N SER A 83 7.07 -13.31 -8.29
CA SER A 83 8.04 -13.71 -7.26
C SER A 83 7.35 -14.17 -5.99
N ASP A 84 6.23 -13.55 -5.60
CA ASP A 84 5.46 -13.99 -4.43
C ASP A 84 4.87 -15.39 -4.64
N LYS A 85 4.22 -15.63 -5.78
CA LYS A 85 3.69 -16.95 -6.15
C LYS A 85 4.77 -18.03 -6.17
N ASP A 86 5.98 -17.70 -6.63
CA ASP A 86 7.13 -18.60 -6.68
C ASP A 86 7.85 -18.77 -5.33
N ALA A 87 7.44 -18.02 -4.30
CA ALA A 87 8.15 -17.90 -3.02
C ALA A 87 9.61 -17.40 -3.13
N ASP A 88 9.91 -16.59 -4.15
CA ASP A 88 11.20 -15.90 -4.31
C ASP A 88 11.21 -14.56 -3.54
N PHE A 89 11.46 -14.67 -2.24
CA PHE A 89 11.49 -13.52 -1.33
C PHE A 89 12.78 -12.69 -1.42
N SER A 90 13.74 -13.06 -2.27
CA SER A 90 14.96 -12.27 -2.49
C SER A 90 14.67 -10.90 -3.14
N THR A 91 13.50 -10.78 -3.75
CA THR A 91 13.04 -9.58 -4.47
C THR A 91 12.18 -8.64 -3.62
N VAL A 92 11.96 -8.97 -2.34
CA VAL A 92 11.16 -8.12 -1.44
C VAL A 92 11.86 -6.79 -1.23
N ILE A 93 11.13 -5.71 -1.50
CA ILE A 93 11.54 -4.35 -1.20
C ILE A 93 10.88 -3.91 0.11
N VAL A 94 11.69 -3.48 1.07
CA VAL A 94 11.21 -2.99 2.37
C VAL A 94 11.14 -1.47 2.33
N LYS A 95 10.00 -0.91 2.74
CA LYS A 95 9.80 0.54 2.84
C LYS A 95 9.35 0.95 4.23
N ASP A 96 9.91 2.05 4.67
CA ASP A 96 9.53 2.73 5.90
C ASP A 96 8.32 3.61 5.65
N PHE A 97 7.47 3.76 6.66
CA PHE A 97 6.39 4.72 6.61
C PHE A 97 6.90 6.08 7.13
N LEU A 98 7.16 7.00 6.21
CA LEU A 98 7.88 8.25 6.46
C LEU A 98 6.91 9.37 6.85
N LEU A 99 7.31 10.20 7.81
CA LEU A 99 6.62 11.45 8.15
C LEU A 99 7.03 12.61 7.23
N ASN A 100 8.32 12.69 6.90
CA ASN A 100 8.92 13.81 6.19
C ASN A 100 9.24 13.42 4.75
N PHE A 101 9.00 14.35 3.83
CA PHE A 101 9.53 14.24 2.48
C PHE A 101 11.03 14.56 2.50
N PRO A 102 11.89 13.77 1.86
CA PRO A 102 13.27 14.18 1.65
C PRO A 102 13.29 15.49 0.84
N GLU A 103 13.96 16.53 1.35
CA GLU A 103 14.04 17.89 0.75
C GLU A 103 14.68 17.93 -0.65
N SER A 104 15.11 16.79 -1.20
CA SER A 104 15.62 16.71 -2.56
C SER A 104 14.48 16.98 -3.56
N LYS A 105 14.43 18.23 -4.02
CA LYS A 105 13.62 18.78 -5.11
C LYS A 105 13.15 17.70 -6.09
N ILE A 106 11.86 17.41 -6.06
CA ILE A 106 11.21 16.59 -7.06
C ILE A 106 11.15 17.45 -8.33
N GLU A 107 12.01 17.15 -9.31
CA GLU A 107 11.90 17.74 -10.64
C GLU A 107 10.59 17.24 -11.27
N SER A 108 9.58 18.11 -11.31
CA SER A 108 8.34 17.87 -12.04
C SER A 108 8.65 17.82 -13.54
N SER A 109 8.56 16.63 -14.15
CA SER A 109 8.63 16.49 -15.61
C SER A 109 7.27 16.85 -16.22
N ASN A 110 7.24 17.86 -17.10
CA ASN A 110 6.04 18.38 -17.76
C ASN A 110 5.49 17.52 -18.92
N ASP A 111 5.95 16.27 -19.09
CA ASP A 111 5.51 15.44 -20.22
C ASP A 111 4.24 14.68 -19.86
N MET A 112 3.09 15.29 -20.19
CA MET A 112 1.75 14.77 -19.95
C MET A 112 1.28 13.81 -21.06
N VAL A 113 0.76 12.64 -20.66
CA VAL A 113 -0.16 11.84 -21.47
C VAL A 113 -1.39 11.56 -20.62
N VAL A 114 -2.47 12.31 -20.85
CA VAL A 114 -3.75 12.12 -20.13
C VAL A 114 -4.40 10.81 -20.59
N LEU A 115 -4.39 9.79 -19.74
CA LEU A 115 -5.09 8.53 -19.98
C LEU A 115 -6.45 8.50 -19.23
N PRO A 116 -7.53 7.98 -19.87
CA PRO A 116 -8.90 8.07 -19.37
C PRO A 116 -9.24 7.25 -18.10
N THR A 117 -8.26 6.60 -17.46
CA THR A 117 -8.45 5.74 -16.26
C THR A 117 -7.72 6.28 -15.03
N THR A 118 -7.35 7.55 -15.04
CA THR A 118 -6.59 8.22 -13.97
C THR A 118 -7.49 8.90 -12.97
N ILE A 119 -7.15 8.82 -11.68
CA ILE A 119 -7.76 9.70 -10.67
C ILE A 119 -7.01 11.04 -10.69
N THR A 120 -7.71 12.14 -10.48
CA THR A 120 -7.07 13.47 -10.46
C THR A 120 -6.24 13.67 -9.20
N ALA A 121 -5.30 14.62 -9.25
CA ALA A 121 -4.58 15.16 -8.09
C ALA A 121 -5.52 15.46 -6.92
N GLU A 122 -6.57 16.24 -7.22
CA GLU A 122 -7.60 16.65 -6.27
C GLU A 122 -8.33 15.45 -5.66
N SER A 123 -8.68 14.45 -6.48
CA SER A 123 -9.32 13.22 -6.00
C SER A 123 -8.39 12.48 -5.03
N ALA A 124 -7.11 12.31 -5.37
CA ALA A 124 -6.15 11.64 -4.50
C ALA A 124 -5.93 12.38 -3.16
N ILE A 125 -5.82 13.72 -3.22
CA ILE A 125 -5.71 14.57 -2.02
C ILE A 125 -6.97 14.43 -1.16
N ASN A 126 -8.15 14.51 -1.76
CA ASN A 126 -9.41 14.36 -1.03
C ASN A 126 -9.52 12.99 -0.35
N ARG A 127 -9.05 11.91 -1.00
CA ARG A 127 -9.05 10.57 -0.42
C ARG A 127 -8.03 10.41 0.70
N ASN A 128 -6.84 11.01 0.57
CA ASN A 128 -5.88 11.07 1.68
C ASN A 128 -6.39 11.91 2.85
N PHE A 129 -7.01 13.05 2.56
CA PHE A 129 -7.62 13.90 3.58
C PHE A 129 -8.74 13.15 4.33
N ARG A 130 -9.58 12.39 3.61
CA ARG A 130 -10.56 11.48 4.21
C ARG A 130 -9.89 10.43 5.10
N TRP A 131 -8.77 9.84 4.69
CA TRP A 131 -8.01 8.92 5.55
C TRP A 131 -7.57 9.59 6.86
N ASN A 132 -7.00 10.79 6.78
CA ASN A 132 -6.57 11.53 7.97
C ASN A 132 -7.74 11.92 8.89
N MET A 133 -8.91 12.27 8.32
CA MET A 133 -10.09 12.65 9.11
C MET A 133 -10.86 11.46 9.69
N PHE A 134 -11.01 10.40 8.90
CA PHE A 134 -11.93 9.31 9.18
C PHE A 134 -11.24 7.95 9.39
N GLY A 135 -9.91 7.88 9.38
CA GLY A 135 -9.15 6.64 9.52
C GLY A 135 -9.44 5.88 10.81
N MET A 136 -9.59 6.58 11.94
CA MET A 136 -10.01 5.94 13.20
C MET A 136 -11.45 5.42 13.13
N ALA A 137 -12.37 6.17 12.50
CA ALA A 137 -13.75 5.74 12.33
C ALA A 137 -13.85 4.53 11.39
N TRP A 138 -13.02 4.52 10.33
CA TRP A 138 -12.85 3.38 9.44
C TRP A 138 -12.33 2.16 10.22
N LEU A 139 -11.30 2.32 11.06
CA LEU A 139 -10.76 1.24 11.88
C LEU A 139 -11.82 0.68 12.85
N HIS A 140 -12.64 1.53 13.45
CA HIS A 140 -13.76 1.10 14.30
C HIS A 140 -14.81 0.30 13.52
N SER A 141 -15.09 0.65 12.27
CA SER A 141 -16.04 -0.10 11.44
C SER A 141 -15.51 -1.46 10.96
N GLN A 142 -14.20 -1.71 11.12
CA GLN A 142 -13.58 -3.01 10.84
C GLN A 142 -13.56 -3.97 12.05
N LYS A 143 -14.09 -3.61 13.23
CA LYS A 143 -13.99 -4.43 14.46
C LYS A 143 -14.46 -5.89 14.37
N ASN A 144 -15.39 -6.17 13.45
CA ASN A 144 -15.93 -7.53 13.23
C ASN A 144 -15.56 -8.05 11.83
N LYS A 145 -14.58 -7.43 11.17
CA LYS A 145 -14.11 -7.74 9.82
C LYS A 145 -12.63 -8.08 9.93
N ASP A 146 -12.15 -8.87 8.97
CA ASP A 146 -10.71 -9.08 8.86
C ASP A 146 -10.08 -7.73 8.51
N LEU A 147 -9.08 -7.32 9.29
CA LEU A 147 -8.22 -6.20 8.91
C LEU A 147 -7.21 -6.66 7.87
N PHE A 148 -6.74 -5.71 7.08
CA PHE A 148 -5.89 -6.00 5.94
C PHE A 148 -4.46 -6.33 6.36
N GLN A 149 -3.90 -7.37 5.74
CA GLN A 149 -2.48 -7.75 5.86
C GLN A 149 -1.71 -7.47 4.57
N VAL A 150 -2.43 -7.38 3.45
CA VAL A 150 -1.89 -7.15 2.11
C VAL A 150 -2.85 -6.27 1.31
N ILE A 151 -2.29 -5.39 0.49
CA ILE A 151 -3.01 -4.63 -0.54
C ILE A 151 -2.40 -5.00 -1.89
N SER A 152 -3.23 -5.46 -2.83
CA SER A 152 -2.79 -5.83 -4.18
C SER A 152 -2.94 -4.64 -5.13
N ILE A 153 -1.82 -4.10 -5.57
CA ILE A 153 -1.72 -2.91 -6.43
C ILE A 153 -1.51 -3.37 -7.87
N PRO A 154 -2.35 -2.97 -8.85
CA PRO A 154 -2.05 -3.16 -10.27
C PRO A 154 -0.65 -2.65 -10.63
N PHE A 155 0.18 -3.44 -11.31
CA PHE A 155 1.49 -2.94 -11.75
C PHE A 155 1.38 -1.77 -12.73
N SER A 156 0.27 -1.69 -13.47
CA SER A 156 -0.04 -0.59 -14.37
C SER A 156 -0.17 0.76 -13.65
N ASP A 157 -0.42 0.76 -12.33
CA ASP A 157 -0.42 1.97 -11.51
C ASP A 157 0.99 2.59 -11.46
N TYR A 158 2.04 1.77 -11.41
CA TYR A 158 3.43 2.22 -11.46
C TYR A 158 3.93 2.44 -12.89
N GLU A 159 3.59 1.54 -13.82
CA GLU A 159 4.05 1.57 -15.22
C GLU A 159 3.68 2.89 -15.90
N LYS A 160 2.43 3.35 -15.72
CA LYS A 160 1.92 4.56 -16.35
C LYS A 160 2.57 5.84 -15.82
N MET A 161 3.27 5.80 -14.68
CA MET A 161 3.97 6.97 -14.16
C MET A 161 5.23 7.28 -14.95
N GLY A 162 5.85 6.30 -15.62
CA GLY A 162 7.11 6.54 -16.33
C GLY A 162 8.21 7.08 -15.40
N ILE A 163 8.27 6.57 -14.17
CA ILE A 163 9.38 6.86 -13.24
C ILE A 163 10.57 6.00 -13.65
N GLU A 164 11.69 6.63 -13.93
CA GLU A 164 12.90 5.96 -14.44
C GLU A 164 14.09 6.19 -13.51
N GLY A 165 14.98 5.19 -13.41
CA GLY A 165 16.22 5.32 -12.65
C GLY A 165 16.02 5.69 -11.18
N GLU A 166 16.69 6.76 -10.73
CA GLU A 166 16.65 7.24 -9.33
C GLU A 166 15.45 8.13 -9.02
N LYS A 167 14.62 8.48 -10.01
CA LYS A 167 13.40 9.24 -9.75
C LYS A 167 12.47 8.40 -8.87
N THR A 168 11.66 9.07 -8.07
CA THR A 168 10.73 8.40 -7.15
C THR A 168 9.30 8.87 -7.36
N CYS A 169 8.34 7.96 -7.19
CA CYS A 169 6.96 8.29 -6.88
C CYS A 169 6.67 8.03 -5.41
N THR A 170 5.56 8.57 -4.93
CA THR A 170 5.12 8.46 -3.55
C THR A 170 3.79 7.74 -3.45
N SER A 171 3.70 6.79 -2.53
CA SER A 171 2.50 6.01 -2.21
C SER A 171 2.00 6.32 -0.80
N PHE A 172 0.68 6.44 -0.62
CA PHE A 172 0.06 6.75 0.68
C PHE A 172 -1.34 6.12 0.81
N PHE A 173 -1.84 6.06 2.05
CA PHE A 173 -3.21 5.60 2.31
C PHE A 173 -4.25 6.65 1.93
N GLY A 174 -5.35 6.17 1.34
CA GLY A 174 -6.54 6.95 1.06
C GLY A 174 -7.83 6.20 1.42
N LEU A 175 -8.92 6.95 1.55
CA LEU A 175 -10.28 6.41 1.69
C LEU A 175 -11.14 6.78 0.48
N THR A 176 -11.59 5.77 -0.26
CA THR A 176 -12.47 5.90 -1.43
C THR A 176 -13.91 5.48 -1.12
N ASP A 177 -14.89 6.15 -1.72
CA ASP A 177 -16.32 5.82 -1.70
C ASP A 177 -16.81 5.16 -3.01
N ASP A 178 -15.88 4.87 -3.93
CA ASP A 178 -16.15 4.51 -5.33
C ASP A 178 -16.29 2.99 -5.56
N MET A 179 -17.14 2.33 -4.77
CA MET A 179 -17.42 0.90 -4.92
C MET A 179 -18.88 0.64 -5.28
N GLU A 180 -19.12 -0.25 -6.25
CA GLU A 180 -20.46 -0.70 -6.68
C GLU A 180 -21.28 -1.31 -5.53
N LYS A 181 -20.59 -1.77 -4.46
CA LYS A 181 -21.21 -2.25 -3.22
C LYS A 181 -20.78 -1.34 -2.08
N LYS A 182 -21.66 -0.40 -1.73
CA LYS A 182 -21.52 0.38 -0.50
C LYS A 182 -21.71 -0.56 0.69
N ASP A 183 -20.73 -0.61 1.57
CA ASP A 183 -20.88 -1.24 2.86
C ASP A 183 -21.87 -0.42 3.70
N PRO A 184 -22.97 -1.03 4.18
CA PRO A 184 -24.00 -0.29 4.93
C PRO A 184 -23.47 0.29 6.25
N ASP A 185 -22.39 -0.27 6.80
CA ASP A 185 -21.85 0.16 8.10
C ASP A 185 -20.85 1.32 7.97
N PHE A 186 -20.09 1.40 6.87
CA PHE A 186 -19.15 2.48 6.63
C PHE A 186 -18.85 2.68 5.14
N PRO A 187 -19.10 3.86 4.56
CA PRO A 187 -19.14 4.05 3.11
C PRO A 187 -17.76 4.09 2.43
N TYR A 188 -16.66 4.08 3.20
CA TYR A 188 -15.32 4.24 2.66
C TYR A 188 -14.47 2.96 2.77
N HIS A 189 -13.62 2.75 1.77
CA HIS A 189 -12.67 1.66 1.69
C HIS A 189 -11.24 2.19 1.64
N ILE A 190 -10.33 1.49 2.32
CA ILE A 190 -8.90 1.81 2.29
C ILE A 190 -8.27 1.40 0.95
N GLU A 191 -7.37 2.24 0.45
CA GLU A 191 -6.54 1.98 -0.72
C GLU A 191 -5.13 2.57 -0.54
N ILE A 192 -4.20 2.12 -1.38
CA ILE A 192 -2.91 2.78 -1.59
C ILE A 192 -2.98 3.56 -2.91
N ILE A 193 -2.76 4.87 -2.82
CA ILE A 193 -2.69 5.77 -3.97
C ILE A 193 -1.22 6.08 -4.21
N THR A 194 -0.79 6.07 -5.47
CA THR A 194 0.57 6.44 -5.85
C THR A 194 0.55 7.68 -6.77
N VAL A 195 1.49 8.59 -6.57
CA VAL A 195 1.60 9.90 -7.25
C VAL A 195 3.06 10.25 -7.55
N LYS A 196 3.35 11.05 -8.58
CA LYS A 196 4.74 11.46 -8.91
C LYS A 196 5.37 12.40 -7.87
N SER A 197 4.59 13.32 -7.32
CA SER A 197 5.07 14.34 -6.36
C SER A 197 3.95 14.79 -5.42
N LEU A 198 4.30 15.06 -4.15
CA LEU A 198 3.40 15.62 -3.12
C LEU A 198 3.85 17.03 -2.66
N ALA A 199 4.82 17.67 -3.32
CA ALA A 199 5.30 18.99 -2.89
C ALA A 199 4.17 20.03 -2.92
N VAL A 200 3.76 20.51 -1.74
CA VAL A 200 2.59 21.39 -1.48
C VAL A 200 2.54 22.62 -2.39
N ASP A 201 3.70 23.16 -2.75
CA ASP A 201 3.83 24.37 -3.58
C ASP A 201 3.59 24.11 -5.09
N HIS A 202 3.56 22.83 -5.50
CA HIS A 202 3.28 22.36 -6.87
C HIS A 202 2.10 21.38 -6.93
N MET A 203 1.42 21.14 -5.79
CA MET A 203 0.28 20.24 -5.67
C MET A 203 -0.94 20.66 -6.49
N SER A 204 -1.03 21.93 -6.90
CA SER A 204 -2.13 22.42 -7.76
C SER A 204 -1.92 22.19 -9.25
N GLU A 205 -0.76 21.68 -9.69
CA GLU A 205 -0.46 21.59 -11.13
C GLU A 205 -0.10 20.18 -11.63
N THR A 206 0.48 19.27 -10.81
CA THR A 206 1.08 18.04 -11.38
C THR A 206 1.04 16.77 -10.50
N ALA A 207 -0.11 16.42 -9.92
CA ALA A 207 -0.34 15.05 -9.42
C ALA A 207 -1.22 14.26 -10.41
N GLU A 208 -0.61 13.75 -11.48
CA GLU A 208 -1.24 12.77 -12.37
C GLU A 208 -1.13 11.38 -11.74
N ASN A 209 -2.27 10.77 -11.42
CA ASN A 209 -2.34 9.55 -10.61
C ASN A 209 -2.99 8.39 -11.34
N TYR A 210 -2.31 7.25 -11.28
CA TYR A 210 -2.74 5.98 -11.84
C TYR A 210 -2.95 5.03 -10.68
N SER A 211 -4.09 5.07 -9.98
CA SER A 211 -4.43 4.01 -9.03
C SER A 211 -5.84 3.48 -9.25
N THR A 212 -5.98 2.16 -9.26
CA THR A 212 -7.29 1.51 -9.36
C THR A 212 -7.74 1.06 -7.95
N PRO A 213 -8.83 1.59 -7.38
CA PRO A 213 -9.27 1.19 -6.04
C PRO A 213 -9.65 -0.30 -6.02
N ARG A 214 -9.10 -1.05 -5.05
CA ARG A 214 -9.52 -2.42 -4.75
C ARG A 214 -9.52 -2.65 -3.24
N PRO A 215 -10.58 -3.27 -2.68
CA PRO A 215 -10.60 -3.61 -1.28
C PRO A 215 -9.51 -4.65 -0.97
N PRO A 216 -8.99 -4.68 0.26
CA PRO A 216 -7.94 -5.61 0.69
C PRO A 216 -8.29 -7.11 0.65
N PHE A 217 -9.47 -7.51 0.17
CA PHE A 217 -10.02 -8.86 0.35
C PHE A 217 -10.53 -9.58 -0.91
N SER A 218 -10.07 -9.24 -2.10
CA SER A 218 -10.24 -10.14 -3.26
C SER A 218 -9.01 -11.03 -3.43
N VAL A 219 -8.75 -11.91 -2.45
CA VAL A 219 -7.77 -12.99 -2.60
C VAL A 219 -8.47 -14.13 -3.33
N ASP A 220 -8.33 -14.19 -4.66
CA ASP A 220 -8.95 -15.25 -5.46
C ASP A 220 -8.39 -16.64 -5.08
N THR A 221 -7.08 -16.74 -4.76
CA THR A 221 -6.48 -17.91 -4.11
C THR A 221 -5.28 -17.52 -3.23
N LEU A 222 -5.12 -18.14 -2.05
CA LEU A 222 -3.92 -17.98 -1.18
C LEU A 222 -2.62 -18.45 -1.86
N ASN A 223 -2.70 -19.18 -2.98
CA ASN A 223 -1.53 -19.69 -3.69
C ASN A 223 -0.70 -18.58 -4.35
N ASP A 224 -1.30 -17.43 -4.63
CA ASP A 224 -0.58 -16.29 -5.20
C ASP A 224 0.08 -15.38 -4.13
N TYR A 225 -0.06 -15.72 -2.84
CA TYR A 225 0.41 -14.93 -1.68
C TYR A 225 1.29 -15.77 -0.75
N GLN A 226 2.42 -16.30 -1.25
CA GLN A 226 3.26 -17.22 -0.46
C GLN A 226 3.89 -16.52 0.74
N LEU A 227 4.19 -15.22 0.67
CA LEU A 227 4.75 -14.49 1.81
C LEU A 227 3.80 -14.50 3.01
N LEU A 228 2.48 -14.35 2.75
CA LEU A 228 1.45 -14.45 3.79
C LEU A 228 1.30 -15.88 4.32
N LYS A 229 1.25 -16.85 3.40
CA LYS A 229 1.06 -18.26 3.74
C LYS A 229 2.20 -18.77 4.61
N GLN A 230 3.44 -18.48 4.24
CA GLN A 230 4.62 -18.96 4.94
C GLN A 230 4.82 -18.24 6.27
N SER A 231 4.61 -16.92 6.33
CA SER A 231 4.70 -16.18 7.60
C SER A 231 3.69 -16.69 8.64
N SER A 232 2.51 -17.14 8.22
CA SER A 232 1.49 -17.73 9.10
C SER A 232 1.77 -19.20 9.48
N SER A 233 2.62 -19.90 8.74
CA SER A 233 2.91 -21.33 8.94
C SER A 233 4.07 -21.59 9.92
N VAL A 234 4.89 -20.58 10.18
CA VAL A 234 5.97 -20.67 11.17
C VAL A 234 5.36 -20.50 12.56
N LEU A 235 4.95 -21.62 13.16
CA LEU A 235 4.56 -21.70 14.57
C LEU A 235 5.80 -21.47 15.44
N VAL A 236 5.73 -20.50 16.35
CA VAL A 236 6.68 -20.31 17.47
C VAL A 236 6.21 -21.13 18.66
#